data_AF-A0A7Y5BR14-F1
#
_entry.id   AF-A0A7Y5BR14-F1
#
_cell.length_a   1.000
_cell.length_b   1.000
_cell.length_c   1.000
_cell.angle_alpha   90.00
_cell.angle_beta   90.00
_cell.angle_gamma   90.00
#
_symmetry.space_group_name_H-M   'P 1'
#
loop_
_entity.id
_entity.type
_entity.pdbx_description
1 polymer ?
#
loop_
_entity_poly.entity_id
_entity_poly.type
_entity_poly.pdbx_seq_one_letter_code
_entity_poly.pdbx_strand_id
1 'polypeptide(L)' 'MSPLHASSTYQSYLVRLWRPSEEVCWRATVRHVLTGEEWHFEDLERLFLFLHERTGGKERGDS' A
#
# COMPACT_ATOMS: atom_id res chain seq x y z
N MET A 1 -28.59 -16.05 -8.46
CA MET A 1 -27.58 -15.02 -8.79
C MET A 1 -26.68 -14.85 -7.58
N SER A 2 -25.49 -15.45 -7.61
CA SER A 2 -24.49 -15.21 -6.55
C SER A 2 -23.90 -13.82 -6.74
N PRO A 3 -23.70 -13.02 -5.67
CA PRO A 3 -23.06 -11.72 -5.80
C PRO A 3 -21.66 -11.95 -6.38
N LEU A 4 -21.34 -11.20 -7.44
CA LEU A 4 -20.00 -11.12 -7.99
C LEU A 4 -19.09 -10.72 -6.82
N HIS A 5 -18.21 -11.63 -6.38
CA HIS A 5 -17.06 -11.25 -5.55
C HIS A 5 -16.24 -10.30 -6.41
N ALA A 6 -16.49 -9.00 -6.28
CA ALA A 6 -15.68 -7.98 -6.90
C ALA A 6 -14.24 -8.24 -6.45
N SER A 7 -13.45 -8.71 -7.40
CA SER A 7 -12.04 -9.07 -7.34
C SER A 7 -11.30 -8.56 -6.10
N SER A 8 -11.08 -9.44 -5.12
CA SER A 8 -10.05 -9.25 -4.07
C SER A 8 -8.64 -9.11 -4.66
N THR A 9 -8.47 -9.25 -5.98
CA THR A 9 -7.20 -9.26 -6.70
C THR A 9 -6.79 -7.91 -7.31
N TYR A 10 -7.69 -6.93 -7.43
CA TYR A 10 -7.36 -5.61 -7.98
C TYR A 10 -7.43 -4.54 -6.89
N GLN A 11 -6.28 -3.91 -6.62
CA GLN A 11 -6.13 -2.81 -5.67
C GLN A 11 -5.56 -1.61 -6.42
N SER A 12 -6.14 -0.42 -6.19
CA SER A 12 -5.67 0.83 -6.81
C SER A 12 -5.47 1.90 -5.74
N TYR A 13 -4.34 2.58 -5.81
CA TYR A 13 -3.89 3.53 -4.79
C TYR A 13 -3.38 4.83 -5.41
N LEU A 14 -3.67 5.95 -4.74
CA LEU A 14 -2.95 7.20 -4.94
C LEU A 14 -1.82 7.28 -3.91
N VAL A 15 -0.58 7.37 -4.40
CA VAL A 15 0.62 7.51 -3.56
C VAL A 15 1.11 8.95 -3.65
N ARG A 16 1.35 9.58 -2.51
CA ARG A 16 2.03 10.88 -2.41
C ARG A 16 3.31 10.69 -1.62
N LEU A 17 4.42 11.16 -2.17
CA LEU A 17 5.73 11.13 -1.53
C LEU A 17 6.22 12.56 -1.35
N TRP A 18 6.76 12.87 -0.18
CA TRP A 18 7.37 14.19 0.06
C TRP A 18 8.50 14.07 1.07
N ARG A 19 9.44 15.02 1.02
CA ARG A 19 10.46 15.23 2.05
C ARG A 19 10.40 16.70 2.49
N PRO A 20 10.25 16.99 3.79
CA PRO A 20 10.19 18.39 4.27
C PRO A 20 11.50 19.16 4.05
N SER A 21 12.64 18.47 4.14
CA SER A 21 13.98 18.99 3.87
C SER A 21 14.89 17.86 3.41
N GLU A 22 16.13 18.16 3.02
CA GLU A 22 17.08 17.13 2.57
C GLU A 22 17.59 16.24 3.71
N GLU A 23 17.52 16.72 4.94
CA GLU A 23 17.98 16.03 6.15
C GLU A 23 16.91 15.09 6.75
N VAL A 24 15.66 15.21 6.29
CA VAL A 24 14.53 14.42 6.79
C VAL A 24 14.19 13.30 5.81
N CYS A 25 13.92 12.11 6.33
CA CYS A 25 13.53 10.97 5.51
C CYS A 25 12.27 11.26 4.69
N TRP A 26 12.14 10.58 3.55
CA TRP A 26 10.93 10.62 2.75
C TRP A 26 9.72 10.13 3.56
N ARG A 27 8.61 10.84 3.42
CA ARG A 27 7.30 10.52 3.98
C ARG A 27 6.38 10.07 2.85
N ALA A 28 5.38 9.27 3.19
CA ALA A 28 4.38 8.84 2.23
C ALA A 28 2.95 8.88 2.79
N THR A 29 1.98 9.10 1.91
CA THR A 29 0.59 8.73 2.14
C THR A 29 0.12 7.85 1.00
N VAL A 30 -0.70 6.86 1.36
CA VAL A 30 -1.38 5.98 0.42
C VAL A 30 -2.87 6.14 0.65
N ARG A 31 -3.63 6.47 -0.40
CA ARG A 31 -5.08 6.47 -0.35
C ARG A 31 -5.63 5.40 -1.27
N HIS A 32 -6.44 4.49 -0.74
CA HIS A 32 -7.12 3.49 -1.56
C HIS A 32 -8.24 4.15 -2.38
N VAL A 33 -8.23 3.95 -3.70
CA VAL A 33 -9.10 4.68 -4.62
C VAL A 33 -10.58 4.30 -4.42
N LEU A 34 -10.88 3.04 -4.11
CA LEU A 34 -12.27 2.57 -3.99
C LEU A 34 -12.89 2.87 -2.62
N THR A 35 -12.11 2.76 -1.54
CA THR A 35 -12.64 2.94 -0.17
C THR A 35 -12.37 4.32 0.40
N GLY A 36 -11.43 5.08 -0.19
CA GLY A 36 -10.99 6.36 0.34
C GLY A 36 -10.13 6.27 1.60
N GLU A 37 -9.89 5.06 2.13
CA GLU A 37 -9.02 4.84 3.29
C GLU A 37 -7.60 5.36 3.01
N GLU A 38 -7.01 6.01 4.00
CA GLU A 38 -5.70 6.65 3.90
C GLU A 38 -4.76 6.16 5.01
N TRP A 39 -3.52 5.87 4.64
CA TRP A 39 -2.43 5.49 5.54
C TRP A 39 -1.26 6.46 5.39
N HIS A 40 -0.60 6.74 6.50
CA HIS A 40 0.57 7.62 6.57
C HIS A 40 1.80 6.81 6.97
N PHE A 41 2.92 7.08 6.31
CA PHE A 41 4.19 6.40 6.56
C PHE A 41 5.30 7.43 6.80
N GLU A 42 6.09 7.15 7.83
CA GLU A 42 7.24 7.98 8.23
C GLU A 42 8.48 7.70 7.38
N ASP A 43 8.48 6.61 6.64
CA ASP A 43 9.59 6.13 5.82
C ASP A 43 9.05 5.29 4.66
N LEU A 44 9.90 4.99 3.67
CA LEU A 44 9.48 4.25 2.49
C LEU A 44 9.46 2.74 2.74
N GLU A 45 10.26 2.26 3.68
CA GLU A 45 10.34 0.86 4.09
C GLU A 45 8.98 0.36 4.59
N ARG A 46 8.31 1.11 5.46
CA ARG A 46 6.96 0.78 5.94
C ARG A 46 5.90 0.87 4.85
N LEU A 47 6.05 1.79 3.90
CA LEU A 47 5.20 1.84 2.70
C LEU A 47 5.33 0.56 1.87
N PHE A 48 6.56 0.10 1.63
CA PHE A 48 6.79 -1.11 0.84
C PHE A 48 6.28 -2.37 1.54
N LEU A 49 6.47 -2.48 2.86
CA LEU A 49 5.89 -3.56 3.67
C LEU A 49 4.36 -3.59 3.54
N PHE A 50 3.70 -2.43 3.68
CA PHE A 50 2.26 -2.33 3.51
C PHE A 50 1.78 -2.83 2.14
N LEU A 51 2.46 -2.43 1.05
CA LEU A 51 2.10 -2.86 -0.30
C LEU A 51 2.33 -4.37 -0.50
N HIS A 52 3.41 -4.91 0.08
CA HIS A 52 3.75 -6.33 0.00
C HIS A 52 2.70 -7.21 0.70
N GLU A 53 2.31 -6.85 1.92
CA GLU A 53 1.28 -7.56 2.68
C GLU A 53 -0.07 -7.57 1.94
N ARG A 54 -0.47 -6.43 1.37
CA ARG A 54 -1.76 -6.28 0.67
C ARG A 54 -1.81 -6.98 -0.68
N THR A 55 -0.67 -7.18 -1.33
CA THR A 55 -0.58 -7.86 -2.64
C THR A 55 -0.30 -9.36 -2.53
N GLY A 56 -0.31 -9.90 -1.30
CA GLY A 56 -0.12 -11.32 -1.08
C GLY A 56 1.30 -11.77 -1.39
N GLY A 57 2.29 -10.93 -1.04
CA GLY A 57 3.70 -11.30 -0.92
C GLY A 57 3.88 -12.39 0.14
N LYS A 58 3.36 -13.58 -0.14
CA LYS A 58 3.69 -14.79 0.58
C LYS A 58 5.10 -15.12 0.11
N GLU A 59 6.08 -15.02 1.00
CA GLU A 59 7.33 -15.73 0.79
C GLU A 59 6.95 -17.15 0.33
N ARG A 60 7.47 -17.57 -0.83
CA ARG A 60 7.44 -18.99 -1.20
C ARG A 60 8.16 -19.71 -0.06
N GLY A 61 7.40 -20.25 0.88
CA GLY A 61 7.88 -21.29 1.77
C GLY A 61 8.20 -22.49 0.90
N ASP A 62 9.46 -22.58 0.47
CA ASP A 62 10.02 -23.79 -0.12
C ASP A 62 9.94 -24.87 0.98
N SER A 63 9.09 -25.87 0.76
CA SER A 63 8.97 -27.08 1.58
C SER A 63 9.82 -28.19 0.98
#